data_AF-A0A7S4EW98-F1
#
_entry.id   AF-A0A7S4EW98-F1
#
_cell.length_a   1.000
_cell.length_b   1.000
_cell.length_c   1.000
_cell.angle_alpha   90.00
_cell.angle_beta   90.00
_cell.angle_gamma   90.00
#
_symmetry.space_group_name_H-M   'P 1'
#
loop_
_entity.id
_entity.type
_entity.pdbx_description
1 polymer ?
#
loop_
_entity_poly.entity_id
_entity_poly.type
_entity_poly.pdbx_seq_one_letter_code
_entity_poly.pdbx_strand_id
1 'polypeptide(L)'
;IFVRVQTLQRQLLDAQSCGAFRSTWNWVDAHVQLLYGKESTRYQLLRQAMMTRRALILIDGLDEGGKTRDQIVRHVNEVLAPQGHLILATGRPASVDPKPFNEHFFVIKINPLTEEQQADVIRKRLGADFKMADAVIQYVRTTVKIDPATKSRLTANPLLLSMVITIAQSRLRYGLDTSQLPQTSAEIYQLAAKVMNKRLGSKDRRSAKAKDTTLLEPLIQGVFYQAHCCEERVLVEEHLQRASISLADTTALDALLAPRGFRSSRGHESGKVGDFVMVVRGQHAGRCGVLYGVTPVYKVKFDDGDKNDHLSSSDILF
;
A
#
# COMPACT_ATOMS: atom_id res chain seq x y z
N ILE A 1 -13.15 -19.33 5.69
CA ILE A 1 -13.42 -18.54 4.48
C ILE A 1 -12.57 -17.29 4.54
N PHE A 2 -11.79 -17.00 3.51
CA PHE A 2 -10.88 -15.85 3.48
C PHE A 2 -11.38 -14.84 2.45
N VAL A 3 -11.57 -13.59 2.87
CA VAL A 3 -12.08 -12.50 2.05
C VAL A 3 -11.10 -11.34 2.12
N ARG A 4 -10.49 -11.01 0.98
CA ARG A 4 -9.69 -9.79 0.83
C ARG A 4 -10.62 -8.64 0.48
N VAL A 5 -10.59 -7.58 1.26
CA VAL A 5 -11.50 -6.44 1.08
C VAL A 5 -11.33 -5.77 -0.27
N GLN A 6 -10.12 -5.71 -0.84
CA GLN A 6 -9.93 -5.18 -2.21
C GLN A 6 -10.62 -6.03 -3.28
N THR A 7 -10.67 -7.35 -3.07
CA THR A 7 -11.38 -8.25 -4.00
C THR A 7 -12.88 -8.02 -3.89
N LEU A 8 -13.38 -7.90 -2.65
CA LEU A 8 -14.78 -7.60 -2.39
C LEU A 8 -15.19 -6.23 -2.99
N GLN A 9 -14.40 -5.18 -2.76
CA GLN A 9 -14.60 -3.86 -3.38
C GLN A 9 -14.72 -3.99 -4.90
N ARG A 10 -13.77 -4.70 -5.55
CA ARG A 10 -13.80 -4.85 -7.00
C ARG A 10 -15.09 -5.50 -7.48
N GLN A 11 -15.53 -6.56 -6.81
CA GLN A 11 -16.75 -7.28 -7.16
C GLN A 11 -18.02 -6.44 -6.90
N LEU A 12 -18.00 -5.54 -5.91
CA LEU A 12 -19.10 -4.61 -5.65
C LEU A 12 -19.20 -3.51 -6.73
N LEU A 13 -18.06 -3.05 -7.25
CA LEU A 13 -17.99 -2.03 -8.28
C LEU A 13 -18.18 -2.58 -9.70
N ASP A 14 -17.92 -3.87 -9.91
CA ASP A 14 -18.07 -4.52 -11.20
C ASP A 14 -19.55 -4.70 -11.56
N ALA A 15 -19.94 -4.19 -12.73
CA ALA A 15 -21.33 -4.20 -13.19
C ALA A 15 -21.87 -5.63 -13.38
N GLN A 16 -21.01 -6.58 -13.77
CA GLN A 16 -21.41 -7.97 -13.98
C GLN A 16 -21.65 -8.70 -12.65
N SER A 17 -20.85 -8.38 -11.63
CA SER A 17 -20.90 -9.03 -10.32
C SER A 17 -21.88 -8.37 -9.33
N CYS A 18 -22.18 -7.08 -9.49
CA CYS A 18 -22.97 -6.33 -8.51
C CYS A 18 -24.37 -6.90 -8.24
N GLY A 19 -24.99 -7.57 -9.23
CA GLY A 19 -26.28 -8.24 -9.09
C GLY A 19 -26.28 -9.35 -8.03
N ALA A 20 -25.16 -10.05 -7.84
CA ALA A 20 -25.03 -11.09 -6.82
C ALA A 20 -25.08 -10.51 -5.40
N PHE A 21 -24.48 -9.32 -5.19
CA PHE A 21 -24.50 -8.64 -3.88
C PHE A 21 -25.82 -7.95 -3.58
N ARG A 22 -26.56 -7.50 -4.60
CA ARG A 22 -27.90 -6.92 -4.43
C ARG A 22 -28.96 -7.96 -4.09
N SER A 23 -28.79 -9.19 -4.59
CA SER A 23 -29.72 -10.31 -4.38
C SER A 23 -29.43 -11.11 -3.11
N THR A 24 -28.31 -10.83 -2.43
CA THR A 24 -27.90 -11.53 -1.21
C THR A 24 -27.78 -10.56 -0.05
N TRP A 25 -28.28 -11.00 1.10
CA TRP A 25 -28.16 -10.26 2.35
C TRP A 25 -26.80 -10.45 3.01
N ASN A 26 -25.97 -11.38 2.54
CA ASN A 26 -24.64 -11.69 3.08
C ASN A 26 -23.59 -11.60 1.96
N TRP A 27 -22.72 -10.60 2.03
CA TRP A 27 -21.71 -10.36 1.00
C TRP A 27 -20.58 -11.39 0.99
N VAL A 28 -20.35 -12.11 2.10
CA VAL A 28 -19.40 -13.23 2.13
C VAL A 28 -19.96 -14.41 1.32
N ASP A 29 -21.25 -14.70 1.43
CA ASP A 29 -21.90 -15.74 0.62
C ASP A 29 -21.85 -15.42 -0.88
N ALA A 30 -22.19 -14.18 -1.26
CA ALA A 30 -22.05 -13.71 -2.64
C ALA A 30 -20.61 -13.80 -3.15
N HIS A 31 -19.63 -13.41 -2.33
CA HIS A 31 -18.22 -13.53 -2.68
C HIS A 31 -17.82 -14.98 -2.98
N VAL A 32 -18.21 -15.92 -2.11
CA VAL A 32 -17.92 -17.35 -2.29
C VAL A 32 -18.66 -17.93 -3.49
N GLN A 33 -19.89 -17.47 -3.75
CA GLN A 33 -20.68 -17.84 -4.94
C GLN A 33 -19.97 -17.40 -6.22
N LEU A 34 -19.47 -16.17 -6.29
CA LEU A 34 -18.74 -15.67 -7.45
C LEU A 34 -17.40 -16.39 -7.63
N LEU A 35 -16.75 -16.80 -6.54
CA LEU A 35 -15.44 -17.46 -6.59
C LEU A 35 -15.52 -18.90 -7.13
N TYR A 36 -16.58 -19.64 -6.79
CA TYR A 36 -16.67 -21.07 -7.12
C TYR A 36 -17.84 -21.44 -8.03
N GLY A 37 -18.80 -20.55 -8.24
CA GLY A 37 -20.04 -20.81 -8.95
C GLY A 37 -21.08 -21.51 -8.06
N LYS A 38 -22.35 -21.11 -8.24
CA LYS A 38 -23.50 -21.56 -7.43
C LYS A 38 -23.72 -23.08 -7.46
N GLU A 39 -23.44 -23.70 -8.60
CA GLU A 39 -23.65 -25.15 -8.78
C GLU A 39 -22.45 -25.99 -8.30
N SER A 40 -21.36 -25.35 -7.84
CA SER A 40 -20.20 -26.10 -7.37
C SER A 40 -20.44 -26.72 -5.99
N THR A 41 -20.03 -27.98 -5.83
CA THR A 41 -20.02 -28.66 -4.53
C THR A 41 -19.24 -27.86 -3.47
N ARG A 42 -18.15 -27.18 -3.89
CA ARG A 42 -17.35 -26.36 -2.98
C ARG A 42 -18.14 -25.18 -2.42
N TYR A 43 -18.88 -24.46 -3.26
CA TYR A 43 -19.76 -23.39 -2.81
C TYR A 43 -20.82 -23.94 -1.84
N GLN A 44 -21.50 -25.03 -2.22
CA GLN A 44 -22.56 -25.62 -1.40
C GLN A 44 -22.06 -26.03 -0.01
N LEU A 45 -20.89 -26.68 0.08
CA LEU A 45 -20.28 -27.06 1.36
C LEU A 45 -19.89 -25.84 2.21
N LEU A 46 -19.29 -24.82 1.59
CA LEU A 46 -18.92 -23.59 2.30
C LEU A 46 -20.15 -22.81 2.78
N ARG A 47 -21.21 -22.75 1.96
CA ARG A 47 -22.49 -22.16 2.32
C ARG A 47 -23.12 -22.92 3.49
N GLN A 48 -23.13 -24.26 3.46
CA GLN A 48 -23.60 -25.06 4.60
C GLN A 48 -22.78 -24.82 5.87
N ALA A 49 -21.45 -24.71 5.77
CA ALA A 49 -20.58 -24.40 6.90
C ALA A 49 -20.89 -23.01 7.49
N MET A 50 -21.19 -22.01 6.64
CA MET A 50 -21.65 -20.69 7.08
C MET A 50 -23.03 -20.76 7.74
N MET A 51 -24.01 -21.42 7.10
CA MET A 51 -25.37 -21.57 7.64
C MET A 51 -25.39 -22.28 9.00
N THR A 52 -24.44 -23.17 9.24
CA THR A 52 -24.26 -23.89 10.51
C THR A 52 -23.31 -23.18 11.48
N ARG A 53 -22.79 -21.99 11.13
CA ARG A 53 -21.85 -21.19 11.92
C ARG A 53 -20.56 -21.93 12.31
N ARG A 54 -20.11 -22.86 11.46
CA ARG A 54 -18.89 -23.67 11.65
C ARG A 54 -17.70 -23.15 10.85
N ALA A 55 -17.90 -22.09 10.08
CA ALA A 55 -16.83 -21.45 9.33
C ALA A 55 -16.22 -20.28 10.11
N LEU A 56 -14.89 -20.25 10.22
CA LEU A 56 -14.15 -19.03 10.54
C LEU A 56 -14.09 -18.14 9.28
N ILE A 57 -14.54 -16.89 9.41
CA ILE A 57 -14.48 -15.88 8.36
C ILE A 57 -13.31 -14.95 8.65
N LEU A 58 -12.35 -14.88 7.74
CA LEU A 58 -11.19 -14.01 7.81
C LEU A 58 -11.42 -12.85 6.82
N ILE A 59 -11.51 -11.63 7.34
CA ILE A 59 -11.66 -10.40 6.54
C ILE A 59 -10.36 -9.63 6.62
N ASP A 60 -9.65 -9.58 5.50
CA ASP A 60 -8.32 -8.98 5.43
C ASP A 60 -8.39 -7.56 4.84
N GLY A 61 -7.94 -6.59 5.63
CA GLY A 61 -7.74 -5.20 5.21
C GLY A 61 -9.01 -4.37 5.08
N LEU A 62 -9.79 -4.21 6.16
CA LEU A 62 -11.00 -3.35 6.17
C LEU A 62 -10.74 -1.92 5.66
N ASP A 63 -9.54 -1.39 5.89
CA ASP A 63 -9.12 -0.08 5.38
C ASP A 63 -8.90 -0.02 3.86
N GLU A 64 -8.81 -1.18 3.20
CA GLU A 64 -8.42 -1.29 1.79
C GLU A 64 -9.62 -1.29 0.82
N GLY A 65 -10.82 -0.97 1.30
CA GLY A 65 -12.06 -0.97 0.51
C GLY A 65 -12.30 0.25 -0.40
N GLY A 66 -11.34 1.18 -0.46
CA GLY A 66 -11.40 2.43 -1.25
C GLY A 66 -12.74 3.16 -1.08
N LYS A 67 -13.36 3.56 -2.20
CA LYS A 67 -14.67 4.25 -2.22
C LYS A 67 -15.83 3.46 -1.58
N THR A 68 -15.71 2.14 -1.46
CA THR A 68 -16.74 1.28 -0.85
C THR A 68 -16.44 0.91 0.60
N ARG A 69 -15.32 1.40 1.17
CA ARG A 69 -14.85 1.05 2.51
C ARG A 69 -15.96 1.16 3.56
N ASP A 70 -16.63 2.30 3.63
CA ASP A 70 -17.61 2.56 4.68
C ASP A 70 -18.84 1.63 4.55
N GLN A 71 -19.20 1.25 3.32
CA GLN A 71 -20.27 0.27 3.06
C GLN A 71 -19.86 -1.14 3.49
N ILE A 72 -18.62 -1.54 3.21
CA ILE A 72 -18.07 -2.84 3.63
C ILE A 72 -17.99 -2.91 5.15
N VAL A 73 -17.44 -1.88 5.80
CA VAL A 73 -17.37 -1.78 7.27
C VAL A 73 -18.76 -1.87 7.88
N ARG A 74 -19.72 -1.12 7.35
CA ARG A 74 -21.12 -1.20 7.79
C ARG A 74 -21.69 -2.60 7.64
N HIS A 75 -21.51 -3.24 6.48
CA HIS A 75 -22.02 -4.59 6.25
C HIS A 75 -21.41 -5.61 7.21
N VAL A 76 -20.10 -5.53 7.47
CA VAL A 76 -19.44 -6.44 8.42
C VAL A 76 -20.01 -6.26 9.82
N ASN A 77 -20.23 -5.02 10.25
CA ASN A 77 -20.67 -4.73 11.61
C ASN A 77 -22.18 -4.94 11.83
N GLU A 78 -23.02 -4.44 10.94
CA GLU A 78 -24.48 -4.39 11.11
C GLU A 78 -25.19 -5.61 10.50
N VAL A 79 -24.51 -6.37 9.64
CA VAL A 79 -25.13 -7.52 8.95
C VAL A 79 -24.40 -8.80 9.26
N LEU A 80 -23.09 -8.87 9.04
CA LEU A 80 -22.35 -10.13 9.17
C LEU A 80 -22.15 -10.55 10.63
N ALA A 81 -21.72 -9.64 11.50
CA ALA A 81 -21.45 -9.95 12.90
C ALA A 81 -22.70 -10.37 13.71
N PRO A 82 -23.87 -9.71 13.58
CA PRO A 82 -25.09 -10.11 14.28
C PRO A 82 -25.58 -11.53 13.94
N GLN A 83 -25.13 -12.12 12.83
CA GLN A 83 -25.47 -13.49 12.47
C GLN A 83 -24.80 -14.55 13.36
N GLY A 84 -23.83 -14.16 14.19
CA GLY A 84 -23.11 -15.04 15.10
C GLY A 84 -22.02 -15.89 14.44
N HIS A 85 -21.45 -15.41 13.32
CA HIS A 85 -20.28 -16.06 12.71
C HIS A 85 -19.03 -15.80 13.55
N LEU A 86 -18.09 -16.74 13.54
CA LEU A 86 -16.75 -16.48 14.05
C LEU A 86 -15.97 -15.67 13.00
N ILE A 87 -15.66 -14.42 13.33
CA ILE A 87 -15.02 -13.46 12.40
C ILE A 87 -13.71 -12.97 12.99
N LEU A 88 -12.64 -12.97 12.17
CA LEU A 88 -11.42 -12.22 12.42
C LEU A 88 -11.27 -11.20 11.31
N ALA A 89 -11.27 -9.91 11.67
CA ALA A 89 -11.08 -8.82 10.74
C ALA A 89 -9.80 -8.04 11.06
N THR A 90 -9.06 -7.64 10.03
CA THR A 90 -7.87 -6.78 10.16
C THR A 90 -8.17 -5.40 9.58
N GLY A 91 -7.56 -4.35 10.15
CA GLY A 91 -7.72 -3.00 9.65
C GLY A 91 -6.73 -2.03 10.30
N ARG A 92 -6.41 -0.93 9.62
CA ARG A 92 -5.55 0.13 10.16
C ARG A 92 -6.35 1.15 11.00
N PRO A 93 -5.87 1.54 12.19
CA PRO A 93 -6.59 2.46 13.07
C PRO A 93 -6.75 3.87 12.51
N ALA A 94 -5.90 4.29 11.57
CA ALA A 94 -6.00 5.59 10.91
C ALA A 94 -7.14 5.66 9.87
N SER A 95 -7.70 4.52 9.47
CA SER A 95 -8.61 4.41 8.32
C SER A 95 -9.94 3.74 8.65
N VAL A 96 -10.02 3.03 9.79
CA VAL A 96 -11.24 2.39 10.28
C VAL A 96 -11.42 2.78 11.74
N ASP A 97 -12.54 3.44 12.06
CA ASP A 97 -12.91 3.72 13.44
C ASP A 97 -13.30 2.39 14.13
N PRO A 98 -12.67 2.01 15.25
CA PRO A 98 -13.03 0.79 15.97
C PRO A 98 -14.36 0.90 16.72
N LYS A 99 -14.87 2.10 17.01
CA LYS A 99 -16.07 2.28 17.87
C LYS A 99 -17.30 1.48 17.42
N PRO A 100 -17.67 1.43 16.12
CA PRO A 100 -18.82 0.66 15.67
C PRO A 100 -18.71 -0.84 16.00
N PHE A 101 -17.49 -1.38 16.07
CA PHE A 101 -17.24 -2.80 16.28
C PHE A 101 -17.37 -3.25 17.76
N ASN A 102 -17.48 -2.32 18.71
CA ASN A 102 -17.49 -2.65 20.15
C ASN A 102 -18.68 -3.52 20.58
N GLU A 103 -19.76 -3.57 19.80
CA GLU A 103 -20.95 -4.37 20.13
C GLU A 103 -20.73 -5.87 19.91
N HIS A 104 -19.98 -6.23 18.86
CA HIS A 104 -19.87 -7.62 18.41
C HIS A 104 -18.43 -8.15 18.33
N PHE A 105 -17.42 -7.28 18.51
CA PHE A 105 -16.02 -7.65 18.37
C PHE A 105 -15.21 -7.31 19.62
N PHE A 106 -14.20 -8.15 19.86
CA PHE A 106 -13.06 -7.78 20.68
C PHE A 106 -12.02 -7.07 19.81
N VAL A 107 -11.76 -5.81 20.12
CA VAL A 107 -10.74 -5.02 19.40
C VAL A 107 -9.36 -5.28 20.01
N ILE A 108 -8.50 -5.93 19.23
CA ILE A 108 -7.11 -6.22 19.63
C ILE A 108 -6.17 -5.31 18.85
N LYS A 109 -5.30 -4.60 19.57
CA LYS A 109 -4.24 -3.79 18.96
C LYS A 109 -2.95 -4.59 18.88
N ILE A 110 -2.40 -4.73 17.68
CA ILE A 110 -1.06 -5.30 17.49
C ILE A 110 -0.03 -4.22 17.85
N ASN A 111 0.76 -4.48 18.89
CA ASN A 111 1.81 -3.57 19.33
C ASN A 111 3.10 -3.76 18.50
N PRO A 112 3.96 -2.73 18.45
CA PRO A 112 5.30 -2.87 17.88
C PRO A 112 6.12 -3.97 18.58
N LEU A 113 7.10 -4.53 17.89
CA LEU A 113 8.01 -5.52 18.44
C LEU A 113 8.88 -4.93 19.55
N THR A 114 8.96 -5.65 20.66
CA THR A 114 9.93 -5.39 21.74
C THR A 114 11.37 -5.60 21.26
N GLU A 115 12.36 -5.09 22.00
CA GLU A 115 13.76 -5.27 21.63
C GLU A 115 14.17 -6.74 21.62
N GLU A 116 13.64 -7.52 22.56
CA GLU A 116 13.85 -8.96 22.67
C GLU A 116 13.27 -9.68 21.45
N GLN A 117 12.03 -9.35 21.09
CA GLN A 117 11.39 -9.91 19.90
C GLN A 117 12.13 -9.54 18.60
N GLN A 118 12.62 -8.31 18.48
CA GLN A 118 13.44 -7.88 17.34
C GLN A 118 14.72 -8.72 17.25
N ALA A 119 15.44 -8.87 18.37
CA ALA A 119 16.65 -9.68 18.42
C ALA A 119 16.38 -11.15 18.05
N ASP A 120 15.29 -11.72 18.55
CA ASP A 120 14.90 -13.10 18.25
C ASP A 120 14.55 -13.30 16.78
N VAL A 121 13.83 -12.35 16.15
CA VAL A 121 13.56 -12.38 14.72
C VAL A 121 14.85 -12.31 13.90
N ILE A 122 15.80 -11.44 14.29
CA ILE A 122 17.10 -11.32 13.62
C ILE A 122 17.87 -12.64 13.72
N ARG A 123 18.01 -13.21 14.93
CA ARG A 123 18.73 -14.47 15.14
C ARG A 123 18.11 -15.61 14.36
N LYS A 124 16.79 -15.78 14.41
CA LYS A 124 16.08 -16.84 13.67
C LYS A 124 16.28 -16.72 12.16
N ARG A 125 16.32 -15.50 11.64
CA ARG A 125 16.43 -15.26 10.20
C ARG A 125 17.87 -15.32 9.67
N LEU A 126 18.85 -15.03 10.52
CA LEU A 126 20.28 -15.05 10.18
C LEU A 126 21.01 -16.30 10.67
N GLY A 127 20.32 -17.23 11.34
CA GLY A 127 20.83 -18.25 12.28
C GLY A 127 22.01 -19.15 11.90
N ALA A 128 22.60 -19.03 10.72
CA ALA A 128 23.89 -19.63 10.38
C ALA A 128 25.09 -18.67 10.62
N ASP A 129 24.84 -17.36 10.74
CA ASP A 129 25.87 -16.33 10.84
C ASP A 129 25.68 -15.49 12.12
N PHE A 130 26.19 -16.00 13.24
CA PHE A 130 26.07 -15.37 14.56
C PHE A 130 26.72 -13.98 14.60
N LYS A 131 27.89 -13.82 13.95
CA LYS A 131 28.58 -12.51 13.90
C LYS A 131 27.74 -11.48 13.18
N MET A 132 27.14 -11.86 12.06
CA MET A 132 26.25 -10.98 11.33
C MET A 132 24.97 -10.68 12.12
N ALA A 133 24.40 -11.69 12.79
CA ALA A 133 23.23 -11.48 13.65
C ALA A 133 23.51 -10.46 14.76
N ASP A 134 24.63 -10.61 15.47
CA ASP A 134 25.02 -9.69 16.53
C ASP A 134 25.31 -8.28 15.99
N ALA A 135 25.96 -8.17 14.82
CA ALA A 135 26.19 -6.88 14.17
C ALA A 135 24.87 -6.17 13.80
N VAL A 136 23.88 -6.89 13.27
CA VAL A 136 22.56 -6.34 12.93
C VAL A 136 21.78 -5.98 14.19
N ILE A 137 21.83 -6.81 15.24
CA ILE A 137 21.19 -6.49 16.54
C ILE A 137 21.78 -5.21 17.12
N GLN A 138 23.11 -5.09 17.13
CA GLN A 138 23.79 -3.91 17.63
C GLN A 138 23.39 -2.67 16.83
N TYR A 139 23.44 -2.76 15.50
CA TYR A 139 22.99 -1.70 14.61
C TYR A 139 21.55 -1.25 14.89
N VAL A 140 20.61 -2.19 15.05
CA VAL A 140 19.20 -1.88 15.36
C VAL A 140 19.08 -1.16 16.70
N ARG A 141 19.86 -1.57 17.71
CA ARG A 141 19.79 -0.98 19.05
C ARG A 141 20.38 0.42 19.12
N THR A 142 21.51 0.67 18.44
CA THR A 142 22.31 1.89 18.62
C THR A 142 22.16 2.91 17.50
N THR A 143 21.81 2.50 16.29
CA THR A 143 21.90 3.35 15.09
C THR A 143 20.53 3.72 14.53
N VAL A 144 19.55 2.81 14.58
CA VAL A 144 18.19 3.10 14.11
C VAL A 144 17.54 4.13 15.04
N LYS A 145 17.15 5.27 14.48
CA LYS A 145 16.56 6.37 15.24
C LYS A 145 15.21 5.95 15.84
N ILE A 146 14.97 6.41 17.05
CA ILE A 146 13.65 6.36 17.68
C ILE A 146 12.82 7.49 17.08
N ASP A 147 11.64 7.16 16.58
CA ASP A 147 10.71 8.16 16.09
C ASP A 147 10.11 8.91 17.31
N PRO A 148 10.25 10.25 17.35
CA PRO A 148 9.76 11.05 18.48
C PRO A 148 8.24 10.98 18.65
N ALA A 149 7.46 10.76 17.58
CA ALA A 149 6.00 10.69 17.65
C ALA A 149 5.52 9.35 18.22
N THR A 150 6.11 8.24 17.76
CA THR A 150 5.69 6.89 18.17
C THR A 150 6.48 6.34 19.37
N LYS A 151 7.53 7.05 19.80
CA LYS A 151 8.50 6.64 20.85
C LYS A 151 9.08 5.25 20.62
N SER A 152 9.06 4.78 19.38
CA SER A 152 9.46 3.43 18.98
C SER A 152 10.51 3.51 17.89
N ARG A 153 11.40 2.51 17.85
CA ARG A 153 12.30 2.36 16.69
C ARG A 153 11.48 2.01 15.48
N LEU A 154 11.92 2.48 14.32
CA LEU A 154 11.30 2.12 13.05
C LEU A 154 11.25 0.58 12.82
N THR A 155 12.29 -0.13 13.24
CA THR A 155 12.40 -1.60 13.18
C THR A 155 11.53 -2.33 14.18
N ALA A 156 10.82 -1.62 15.07
CA ALA A 156 9.76 -2.23 15.85
C ALA A 156 8.57 -2.63 14.95
N ASN A 157 8.47 -2.09 13.73
CA ASN A 157 7.61 -2.61 12.68
C ASN A 157 8.25 -3.87 12.06
N PRO A 158 7.58 -5.05 12.12
CA PRO A 158 8.12 -6.30 11.57
C PRO A 158 8.51 -6.24 10.09
N LEU A 159 7.79 -5.46 9.28
CA LEU A 159 8.09 -5.31 7.85
C LEU A 159 9.41 -4.57 7.65
N LEU A 160 9.62 -3.47 8.37
CA LEU A 160 10.82 -2.65 8.25
C LEU A 160 12.04 -3.38 8.81
N LEU A 161 11.89 -4.11 9.92
CA LEU A 161 12.91 -5.03 10.40
C LEU A 161 13.28 -6.07 9.34
N SER A 162 12.28 -6.64 8.68
CA SER A 162 12.50 -7.62 7.62
C SER A 162 13.31 -7.03 6.46
N MET A 163 13.01 -5.80 6.05
CA MET A 163 13.76 -5.10 5.00
C MET A 163 15.19 -4.81 5.43
N VAL A 164 15.41 -4.32 6.66
CA VAL A 164 16.75 -4.10 7.22
C VAL A 164 17.58 -5.38 7.23
N ILE A 165 17.01 -6.51 7.69
CA ILE A 165 17.71 -7.80 7.69
C ILE A 165 18.11 -8.20 6.26
N THR A 166 17.21 -8.04 5.28
CA THR A 166 17.50 -8.37 3.88
C THR A 166 18.58 -7.46 3.29
N ILE A 167 18.54 -6.16 3.60
CA ILE A 167 19.56 -5.19 3.19
C ILE A 167 20.91 -5.56 3.82
N ALA A 168 20.94 -5.85 5.12
CA ALA A 168 22.14 -6.28 5.81
C ALA A 168 22.72 -7.55 5.18
N GLN A 169 21.90 -8.57 4.89
CA GLN A 169 22.34 -9.78 4.19
C GLN A 169 22.97 -9.47 2.84
N SER A 170 22.41 -8.51 2.11
CA SER A 170 22.93 -8.11 0.80
C SER A 170 24.23 -7.30 0.86
N ARG A 171 24.52 -6.59 1.96
CA ARG A 171 25.67 -5.69 2.08
C ARG A 171 26.80 -6.25 2.92
N LEU A 172 26.50 -6.80 4.10
CA LEU A 172 27.50 -7.36 5.01
C LEU A 172 28.21 -8.58 4.40
N ARG A 173 27.54 -9.34 3.51
CA ARG A 173 28.17 -10.42 2.73
C ARG A 173 29.32 -9.97 1.84
N TYR A 174 29.39 -8.69 1.47
CA TYR A 174 30.47 -8.13 0.66
C TYR A 174 31.48 -7.33 1.49
N GLY A 175 31.52 -7.53 2.82
CA GLY A 175 32.48 -6.88 3.71
C GLY A 175 32.19 -5.40 4.00
N LEU A 176 30.97 -4.93 3.71
CA LEU A 176 30.56 -3.55 4.02
C LEU A 176 30.22 -3.43 5.51
N ASP A 177 30.48 -2.26 6.08
CA ASP A 177 30.22 -1.95 7.49
C ASP A 177 28.75 -1.57 7.75
N THR A 178 28.30 -1.85 8.97
CA THR A 178 27.00 -1.48 9.54
C THR A 178 26.72 0.03 9.52
N SER A 179 27.76 0.88 9.46
CA SER A 179 27.61 2.34 9.29
C SER A 179 26.91 2.74 7.98
N GLN A 180 26.87 1.85 6.99
CA GLN A 180 26.22 2.08 5.69
C GLN A 180 24.79 1.51 5.61
N LEU A 181 24.22 1.08 6.73
CA LEU A 181 22.85 0.60 6.81
C LEU A 181 21.86 1.77 7.04
N PRO A 182 20.65 1.69 6.47
CA PRO A 182 19.71 2.82 6.37
C PRO A 182 19.08 3.23 7.71
N GLN A 183 19.24 4.49 8.12
CA GLN A 183 18.82 4.96 9.44
C GLN A 183 17.36 5.41 9.51
N THR A 184 16.77 5.72 8.35
CA THR A 184 15.41 6.26 8.21
C THR A 184 14.54 5.34 7.37
N SER A 185 13.20 5.48 7.49
CA SER A 185 12.25 4.74 6.66
C SER A 185 12.43 5.04 5.17
N ALA A 186 12.62 6.32 4.82
CA ALA A 186 12.87 6.75 3.45
C ALA A 186 14.09 6.05 2.85
N GLU A 187 15.20 5.99 3.59
CA GLU A 187 16.42 5.29 3.13
C GLU A 187 16.19 3.79 2.95
N ILE A 188 15.46 3.13 3.86
CA ILE A 188 15.12 1.71 3.74
C ILE A 188 14.34 1.45 2.45
N TYR A 189 13.28 2.21 2.21
CA TYR A 189 12.44 2.05 1.01
C TYR A 189 13.22 2.39 -0.27
N GLN A 190 13.99 3.48 -0.27
CA GLN A 190 14.80 3.89 -1.41
C GLN A 190 15.85 2.82 -1.77
N LEU A 191 16.52 2.26 -0.76
CA LEU A 191 17.52 1.22 -0.97
C LEU A 191 16.88 -0.07 -1.46
N ALA A 192 15.74 -0.48 -0.88
CA ALA A 192 15.00 -1.63 -1.34
C ALA A 192 14.55 -1.49 -2.80
N ALA A 193 14.00 -0.32 -3.17
CA ALA A 193 13.60 -0.01 -4.55
C ALA A 193 14.79 -0.08 -5.53
N LYS A 194 15.92 0.54 -5.18
CA LYS A 194 17.16 0.48 -5.97
C LYS A 194 17.65 -0.96 -6.18
N VAL A 195 17.61 -1.79 -5.14
CA VAL A 195 18.01 -3.21 -5.24
C VAL A 195 17.07 -3.99 -6.17
N MET A 196 15.76 -3.76 -6.08
CA MET A 196 14.78 -4.39 -6.97
C MET A 196 14.99 -3.96 -8.44
N ASN A 197 15.19 -2.67 -8.70
CA ASN A 197 15.44 -2.14 -10.05
C ASN A 197 16.74 -2.68 -10.65
N LYS A 198 17.83 -2.75 -9.86
CA LYS A 198 19.12 -3.30 -10.33
C LYS A 198 19.02 -4.79 -10.70
N ARG A 199 18.22 -5.57 -9.96
CA ARG A 199 17.97 -6.99 -10.27
C ARG A 199 17.21 -7.17 -11.58
N LEU A 200 16.23 -6.30 -11.86
CA LEU A 200 15.47 -6.31 -13.11
C LEU A 200 16.37 -5.98 -14.31
N GLY A 201 17.13 -4.88 -14.24
CA GLY A 201 18.05 -4.50 -15.31
C GLY A 201 19.15 -5.53 -15.60
N SER A 202 19.56 -6.31 -14.59
CA SER A 202 20.55 -7.38 -14.75
C SER A 202 19.98 -8.64 -15.42
N LYS A 203 18.69 -8.93 -15.23
CA LYS A 203 17.99 -10.03 -15.92
C LYS A 203 17.70 -9.68 -17.38
N ASP A 204 17.30 -8.44 -17.66
CA ASP A 204 16.99 -7.99 -19.02
C ASP A 204 18.23 -7.89 -19.90
N ARG A 205 19.42 -7.62 -19.33
CA ARG A 205 20.71 -7.67 -20.06
C ARG A 205 21.08 -9.04 -20.64
N ARG A 206 20.44 -10.13 -20.19
CA ARG A 206 20.61 -11.47 -20.79
C ARG A 206 19.69 -11.71 -21.98
N SER A 207 18.77 -10.79 -22.27
CA SER A 207 17.97 -10.78 -23.48
C SER A 207 18.50 -9.70 -24.43
N ALA A 208 18.74 -10.02 -25.69
CA ALA A 208 19.37 -9.13 -26.68
C ALA A 208 18.56 -7.87 -27.07
N LYS A 209 17.48 -7.56 -26.33
CA LYS A 209 16.70 -6.32 -26.43
C LYS A 209 16.82 -5.57 -25.10
N ALA A 210 17.98 -4.99 -24.84
CA ALA A 210 18.13 -4.01 -23.77
C ALA A 210 17.34 -2.75 -24.14
N LYS A 211 16.02 -2.79 -23.91
CA LYS A 211 15.15 -1.62 -24.03
C LYS A 211 15.56 -0.62 -22.95
N ASP A 212 15.48 0.65 -23.32
CA ASP A 212 15.74 1.78 -22.46
C ASP A 212 14.97 1.66 -21.13
N THR A 213 15.69 1.41 -20.04
CA THR A 213 15.12 1.23 -18.69
C THR A 213 14.94 2.56 -17.96
N THR A 214 15.33 3.69 -18.58
CA THR A 214 15.24 5.03 -17.99
C THR A 214 13.80 5.40 -17.63
N LEU A 215 12.81 4.92 -18.38
CA LEU A 215 11.39 5.21 -18.16
C LEU A 215 10.70 4.28 -17.17
N LEU A 216 11.36 3.19 -16.74
CA LEU A 216 10.72 2.20 -15.87
C LEU A 216 10.40 2.77 -14.48
N GLU A 217 11.35 3.50 -13.90
CA GLU A 217 11.19 4.11 -12.57
C GLU A 217 10.11 5.21 -12.56
N PRO A 218 10.13 6.21 -13.47
CA PRO A 218 9.04 7.18 -13.60
C PRO A 218 7.67 6.54 -13.86
N LEU A 219 7.62 5.47 -14.66
CA LEU A 219 6.37 4.78 -14.98
C LEU A 219 5.78 4.09 -13.75
N ILE A 220 6.60 3.36 -13.00
CA ILE A 220 6.17 2.71 -11.76
C ILE A 220 5.71 3.74 -10.73
N GLN A 221 6.47 4.83 -10.55
CA GLN A 221 6.10 5.93 -9.66
C GLN A 221 4.76 6.56 -10.06
N GLY A 222 4.57 6.87 -11.35
CA GLY A 222 3.32 7.41 -11.88
C GLY A 222 2.13 6.48 -11.65
N VAL A 223 2.28 5.17 -11.87
CA VAL A 223 1.22 4.17 -11.59
C VAL A 223 0.82 4.21 -10.12
N PHE A 224 1.79 4.12 -9.21
CA PHE A 224 1.50 4.06 -7.78
C PHE A 224 0.94 5.38 -7.25
N TYR A 225 1.44 6.51 -7.74
CA TYR A 225 0.97 7.84 -7.36
C TYR A 225 -0.48 8.05 -7.79
N GLN A 226 -0.79 7.83 -9.07
CA GLN A 226 -2.16 7.98 -9.57
C GLN A 226 -3.13 7.05 -8.85
N ALA A 227 -2.76 5.76 -8.71
CA ALA A 227 -3.59 4.80 -7.99
C ALA A 227 -3.82 5.23 -6.53
N HIS A 228 -2.80 5.78 -5.86
CA HIS A 228 -2.94 6.30 -4.51
C HIS A 228 -3.94 7.46 -4.42
N CYS A 229 -3.80 8.48 -5.27
CA CYS A 229 -4.70 9.64 -5.31
C CYS A 229 -6.15 9.24 -5.66
N CYS A 230 -6.31 8.17 -6.44
CA CYS A 230 -7.60 7.63 -6.84
C CYS A 230 -8.22 6.66 -5.81
N GLU A 231 -7.51 6.38 -4.72
CA GLU A 231 -7.83 5.32 -3.74
C GLU A 231 -7.98 3.92 -4.38
N GLU A 232 -7.28 3.69 -5.50
CA GLU A 232 -7.23 2.43 -6.22
C GLU A 232 -6.14 1.53 -5.62
N ARG A 233 -6.55 0.43 -5.00
CA ARG A 233 -5.63 -0.49 -4.31
C ARG A 233 -5.25 -1.72 -5.13
N VAL A 234 -5.87 -1.88 -6.31
CA VAL A 234 -5.54 -2.94 -7.25
C VAL A 234 -5.13 -2.34 -8.57
N LEU A 235 -3.88 -2.60 -8.93
CA LEU A 235 -3.34 -2.20 -10.21
C LEU A 235 -3.77 -3.18 -11.30
N VAL A 236 -4.26 -2.61 -12.40
CA VAL A 236 -4.57 -3.30 -13.67
C VAL A 236 -3.89 -2.58 -14.82
N GLU A 237 -3.87 -3.19 -16.01
CA GLU A 237 -3.19 -2.65 -17.20
C GLU A 237 -3.58 -1.20 -17.53
N GLU A 238 -4.82 -0.81 -17.28
CA GLU A 238 -5.27 0.57 -17.47
C GLU A 238 -4.44 1.58 -16.67
N HIS A 239 -3.98 1.24 -15.46
CA HIS A 239 -3.14 2.14 -14.66
C HIS A 239 -1.77 2.35 -15.32
N LEU A 240 -1.23 1.30 -15.96
CA LEU A 240 0.01 1.40 -16.71
C LEU A 240 -0.17 2.32 -17.92
N GLN A 241 -1.30 2.19 -18.63
CA GLN A 241 -1.65 3.05 -19.75
C GLN A 241 -1.79 4.51 -19.30
N ARG A 242 -2.54 4.78 -18.23
CA ARG A 242 -2.71 6.13 -17.64
C ARG A 242 -1.37 6.75 -17.23
N ALA A 243 -0.50 5.99 -16.58
CA ALA A 243 0.83 6.47 -16.20
C ALA A 243 1.70 6.75 -17.43
N SER A 244 1.64 5.89 -18.45
CA SER A 244 2.40 6.09 -19.69
C SER A 244 1.94 7.35 -20.46
N ILE A 245 0.63 7.59 -20.54
CA ILE A 245 0.05 8.81 -21.10
C ILE A 245 0.47 10.01 -20.26
N SER A 246 0.43 9.91 -18.92
CA SER A 246 0.88 11.00 -18.03
C SER A 246 2.32 11.43 -18.28
N LEU A 247 3.19 10.47 -18.60
CA LEU A 247 4.61 10.73 -18.87
C LEU A 247 4.84 11.32 -20.28
N ALA A 248 3.95 11.03 -21.23
CA ALA A 248 4.05 11.50 -22.60
C ALA A 248 3.29 12.81 -22.86
N ASP A 249 2.03 12.90 -22.42
CA ASP A 249 1.14 14.04 -22.58
C ASP A 249 0.06 14.08 -21.47
N THR A 250 0.24 15.01 -20.53
CA THR A 250 -0.69 15.24 -19.42
C THR A 250 -2.08 15.70 -19.86
N THR A 251 -2.20 16.36 -21.02
CA THR A 251 -3.48 16.91 -21.51
C THR A 251 -4.38 15.81 -22.07
N ALA A 252 -3.76 14.82 -22.72
CA ALA A 252 -4.45 13.62 -23.18
C ALA A 252 -4.98 12.77 -22.01
N LEU A 253 -4.26 12.75 -20.87
CA LEU A 253 -4.74 12.08 -19.66
C LEU A 253 -5.99 12.77 -19.08
N ASP A 254 -5.98 14.11 -19.00
CA ASP A 254 -7.11 14.89 -18.51
C ASP A 254 -8.40 14.60 -19.30
N ALA A 255 -8.28 14.53 -20.63
CA ALA A 255 -9.38 14.20 -21.53
C ALA A 255 -9.91 12.77 -21.34
N LEU A 256 -9.03 11.81 -21.01
CA LEU A 256 -9.38 10.40 -20.79
C LEU A 256 -10.08 10.18 -19.45
N LEU A 257 -9.75 10.98 -18.43
CA LEU A 257 -10.32 10.87 -17.08
C LEU A 257 -11.66 11.60 -16.92
N ALA A 258 -11.89 12.69 -17.67
CA ALA A 258 -13.10 13.50 -17.59
C ALA A 258 -14.44 12.75 -17.70
N PRO A 259 -14.63 11.75 -18.59
CA PRO A 259 -15.90 11.03 -18.74
C PRO A 259 -16.22 10.07 -17.59
N ARG A 260 -15.21 9.69 -16.79
CA ARG A 260 -15.35 8.69 -15.71
C ARG A 260 -15.68 9.30 -14.35
N GLY A 261 -16.06 10.58 -14.33
CA GLY A 261 -16.20 11.37 -13.10
C GLY A 261 -14.88 11.60 -12.37
N PHE A 262 -13.75 11.19 -12.96
CA PHE A 262 -12.43 11.55 -12.50
C PHE A 262 -12.14 12.95 -13.01
N ARG A 263 -12.38 13.94 -12.15
CA ARG A 263 -11.74 15.23 -12.35
C ARG A 263 -10.26 14.99 -12.11
N SER A 264 -9.44 15.14 -13.16
CA SER A 264 -8.09 15.59 -12.86
C SER A 264 -8.25 16.87 -12.07
N SER A 265 -7.43 17.02 -11.06
CA SER A 265 -7.33 18.16 -10.16
C SER A 265 -6.92 19.46 -10.90
N ARG A 266 -7.19 19.58 -12.21
CA ARG A 266 -7.24 20.83 -12.97
C ARG A 266 -8.62 21.49 -12.98
N GLY A 267 -9.63 20.87 -12.36
CA GLY A 267 -10.98 21.45 -12.23
C GLY A 267 -11.30 21.95 -10.82
N HIS A 268 -10.82 23.15 -10.47
CA HIS A 268 -11.35 24.01 -9.41
C HIS A 268 -11.33 23.53 -7.94
N GLU A 269 -10.55 22.52 -7.58
CA GLU A 269 -10.08 22.42 -6.19
C GLU A 269 -8.60 22.79 -6.19
N SER A 270 -8.31 24.04 -5.80
CA SER A 270 -6.95 24.47 -5.50
C SER A 270 -6.37 23.49 -4.50
N GLY A 271 -5.27 22.81 -4.85
CA GLY A 271 -4.60 21.90 -3.92
C GLY A 271 -4.44 22.55 -2.56
N LYS A 272 -4.55 21.76 -1.50
CA LYS A 272 -4.53 22.21 -0.12
C LYS A 272 -3.13 22.03 0.44
N VAL A 273 -2.79 22.86 1.42
CA VAL A 273 -1.58 22.64 2.22
C VAL A 273 -1.66 21.24 2.84
N GLY A 274 -0.64 20.43 2.61
CA GLY A 274 -0.58 19.02 3.00
C GLY A 274 -0.79 18.04 1.83
N ASP A 275 -1.25 18.50 0.67
CA ASP A 275 -1.42 17.62 -0.50
C ASP A 275 -0.05 17.19 -1.06
N PHE A 276 0.04 15.93 -1.46
CA PHE A 276 1.21 15.39 -2.15
C PHE A 276 1.13 15.68 -3.64
N VAL A 277 2.21 16.21 -4.19
CA VAL A 277 2.29 16.60 -5.60
C VAL A 277 3.51 16.00 -6.27
N MET A 278 3.35 15.60 -7.53
CA MET A 278 4.45 15.21 -8.41
C MET A 278 4.72 16.32 -9.41
N VAL A 279 5.98 16.73 -9.53
CA VAL A 279 6.40 17.71 -10.52
C VAL A 279 6.53 17.03 -11.86
N VAL A 280 5.83 17.53 -12.86
CA VAL A 280 5.76 16.93 -14.20
C VAL A 280 6.58 17.71 -15.23
N ARG A 281 6.98 18.95 -14.93
CA ARG A 281 7.76 19.82 -15.85
C ARG A 281 8.84 20.60 -15.10
N GLY A 282 9.85 21.05 -15.83
CA GLY A 282 10.94 21.87 -15.29
C GLY A 282 12.07 21.08 -14.62
N GLN A 283 12.94 21.78 -13.90
CA GLN A 283 14.17 21.24 -13.32
C GLN A 283 13.93 20.15 -12.26
N HIS A 284 12.72 20.09 -11.72
CA HIS A 284 12.32 19.11 -10.71
C HIS A 284 11.36 18.05 -11.23
N ALA A 285 11.20 17.93 -12.55
CA ALA A 285 10.35 16.90 -13.17
C ALA A 285 10.70 15.49 -12.65
N GLY A 286 9.66 14.71 -12.32
CA GLY A 286 9.76 13.38 -11.71
C GLY A 286 9.96 13.38 -10.19
N ARG A 287 10.09 14.55 -9.54
CA ARG A 287 10.21 14.63 -8.07
C ARG A 287 8.84 14.77 -7.41
N CYS A 288 8.69 14.15 -6.25
CA CYS A 288 7.52 14.29 -5.39
C CYS A 288 7.80 15.25 -4.22
N GLY A 289 6.75 15.91 -3.74
CA GLY A 289 6.82 16.75 -2.56
C GLY A 289 5.44 17.03 -1.98
N VAL A 290 5.41 17.83 -0.92
CA VAL A 290 4.19 18.21 -0.21
C VAL A 290 3.95 19.71 -0.36
N LEU A 291 2.71 20.10 -0.62
CA LEU A 291 2.31 21.50 -0.62
C LEU A 291 2.37 22.10 0.77
N TYR A 292 3.06 23.23 0.90
CA TYR A 292 3.05 24.04 2.11
C TYR A 292 2.54 25.47 1.87
N GLY A 293 2.15 25.80 0.63
CA GLY A 293 1.50 27.06 0.26
C GLY A 293 0.92 26.99 -1.15
N VAL A 294 -0.17 27.71 -1.41
CA VAL A 294 -1.04 27.46 -2.59
C VAL A 294 -1.39 28.73 -3.39
N THR A 295 -0.90 29.91 -2.99
CA THR A 295 -1.20 31.19 -3.65
C THR A 295 0.00 32.15 -3.58
N PRO A 296 0.36 32.88 -4.67
CA PRO A 296 -0.17 32.80 -6.05
C PRO A 296 0.44 31.65 -6.88
N VAL A 297 1.38 30.91 -6.30
CA VAL A 297 2.09 29.75 -6.88
C VAL A 297 2.14 28.64 -5.83
N TYR A 298 2.19 27.39 -6.27
CA TYR A 298 2.26 26.24 -5.39
C TYR A 298 3.67 26.10 -4.81
N LYS A 299 3.77 26.20 -3.49
CA LYS A 299 5.02 26.04 -2.76
C LYS A 299 5.16 24.58 -2.37
N VAL A 300 6.12 23.88 -2.99
CA VAL A 300 6.35 22.45 -2.81
C VAL A 300 7.61 22.24 -2.01
N LYS A 301 7.51 21.46 -0.94
CA LYS A 301 8.67 20.96 -0.18
C LYS A 301 8.96 19.54 -0.62
N PHE A 302 10.14 19.31 -1.17
CA PHE A 302 10.52 18.00 -1.70
C PHE A 302 10.98 17.04 -0.60
N ASP A 303 10.93 15.74 -0.91
CA ASP A 303 11.26 14.64 0.02
C ASP A 303 12.70 14.67 0.58
N ASP A 304 13.60 15.48 0.00
CA ASP A 304 14.95 15.70 0.51
C ASP A 304 15.04 16.76 1.62
N GLY A 305 13.91 17.35 2.03
CA GLY A 305 13.77 18.16 3.25
C GLY A 305 14.31 19.59 3.17
N ASP A 306 15.35 19.82 2.36
CA ASP A 306 16.04 21.11 2.25
C ASP A 306 15.70 21.90 0.98
N LYS A 307 15.11 21.26 -0.04
CA LYS A 307 14.75 21.94 -1.30
C LYS A 307 13.27 22.25 -1.34
N ASN A 308 12.98 23.50 -1.66
CA ASN A 308 11.63 23.98 -1.93
C ASN A 308 11.61 24.68 -3.29
N ASP A 309 10.48 24.62 -3.98
CA ASP A 309 10.27 25.37 -5.23
C ASP A 309 8.85 25.93 -5.32
N HIS A 310 8.68 26.90 -6.20
CA HIS A 310 7.44 27.62 -6.47
C HIS A 310 6.97 27.26 -7.88
N LEU A 311 5.97 26.39 -7.95
CA LEU A 311 5.54 25.77 -9.19
C LEU A 311 4.17 26.28 -9.62
N SER A 312 3.96 26.39 -10.92
CA SER A 312 2.64 26.71 -11.47
C SER A 312 1.73 25.48 -11.44
N SER A 313 0.42 25.68 -11.59
CA SER A 313 -0.54 24.57 -11.75
C SER A 313 -0.23 23.67 -12.95
N SER A 314 0.49 24.17 -13.96
CA SER A 314 0.90 23.38 -15.12
C SER A 314 2.15 22.52 -14.88
N ASP A 315 2.89 22.77 -13.80
CA ASP A 315 4.14 22.09 -13.49
C ASP A 315 3.96 20.93 -12.50
N ILE A 316 2.79 20.82 -11.87
CA ILE A 316 2.50 19.83 -10.84
C ILE A 316 1.23 19.03 -11.14
N LEU A 317 1.21 17.81 -10.65
CA LEU A 317 0.05 16.92 -10.60
C LEU A 317 -0.30 16.71 -9.12
N PHE A 318 -1.59 16.78 -8.76
CA PHE A 318 -2.11 16.39 -7.43
C PHE A 318 -2.64 14.97 -7.45
#